data_AF-A0A938AB60-F1
#
_entry.id   AF-A0A938AB60-F1
#
_cell.length_a   1.000
_cell.length_b   1.000
_cell.length_c   1.000
_cell.angle_alpha   90.00
_cell.angle_beta   90.00
_cell.angle_gamma   90.00
#
_symmetry.space_group_name_H-M   'P 1'
#
loop_
_entity.id
_entity.type
_entity.pdbx_description
1 polymer ?
#
loop_
_entity_poly.entity_id
_entity_poly.type
_entity_poly.pdbx_seq_one_letter_code
_entity_poly.pdbx_strand_id
1 'polypeptide(L)' 'MEVVGTEMTIKGPLGSRRYDIVVRDSAGRYHGIEVKTGGASKTAYQDFTDRFVNLFGGAGTGGLKGVTIESTSTVFLP' A
#
# COMPACT_ATOMS: atom_id res chain seq x y z
N MET A 1 -2.92 16.34 0.10
CA MET A 1 -2.35 14.99 -0.07
C MET A 1 -0.86 15.16 -0.15
N GLU A 2 -0.10 14.44 0.68
CA GLU A 2 1.36 14.53 0.74
C GLU A 2 1.99 13.13 0.67
N VAL A 3 3.20 13.02 0.14
CA VAL A 3 3.97 11.78 0.17
C VAL A 3 4.69 11.69 1.51
N VAL A 4 4.40 10.64 2.28
CA VAL A 4 4.97 10.41 3.62
C VAL A 4 5.94 9.22 3.65
N GLY A 5 6.05 8.48 2.55
CA GLY A 5 7.03 7.41 2.43
C GLY A 5 7.14 6.87 1.01
N THR A 6 8.29 6.28 0.70
CA THR A 6 8.59 5.56 -0.54
C THR A 6 9.12 4.18 -0.21
N GLU A 7 8.75 3.16 -0.99
CA GLU A 7 9.12 1.75 -0.78
C GLU A 7 8.77 1.20 0.62
N MET A 8 7.60 1.56 1.14
CA MET A 8 7.22 1.24 2.51
C MET A 8 6.57 -0.12 2.65
N THR A 9 6.95 -0.86 3.68
CA THR A 9 6.42 -2.21 3.95
C THR A 9 5.33 -2.17 5.02
N ILE A 10 4.26 -2.93 4.77
CA ILE A 10 3.22 -3.24 5.74
C ILE A 10 3.22 -4.74 6.06
N LYS A 11 2.61 -5.09 7.19
CA LYS A 11 2.29 -6.47 7.53
C LYS A 11 0.89 -6.80 7.03
N GLY A 12 0.81 -7.60 5.96
CA GLY A 12 -0.43 -8.14 5.42
C GLY A 12 -0.79 -9.49 6.05
N PRO A 13 -1.96 -10.04 5.70
CA PRO A 13 -2.49 -11.28 6.27
C PRO A 13 -1.65 -12.52 5.92
N LEU A 14 -0.97 -12.49 4.76
CA LEU A 14 -0.18 -13.61 4.24
C LEU A 14 1.33 -13.34 4.24
N GLY A 15 1.75 -12.22 4.84
CA GLY A 15 3.14 -11.79 4.86
C GLY A 15 3.32 -10.30 4.61
N SER A 16 4.58 -9.89 4.45
CA SER A 16 4.92 -8.50 4.19
C SER A 16 4.48 -8.08 2.79
N ARG A 17 4.00 -6.83 2.67
CA ARG A 17 3.66 -6.20 1.38
C ARG A 17 4.29 -4.83 1.32
N ARG A 18 5.06 -4.56 0.27
CA ARG A 18 5.68 -3.25 0.03
C ARG A 18 4.82 -2.42 -0.91
N TYR A 19 4.63 -1.13 -0.65
CA TYR A 19 4.05 -0.17 -1.59
C TYR A 19 5.12 0.81 -2.05
N ASP A 20 5.08 1.20 -3.32
CA ASP A 20 6.07 2.12 -3.89
C ASP A 20 5.97 3.51 -3.27
N ILE A 21 4.74 3.95 -2.99
CA ILE A 21 4.46 5.26 -2.40
C ILE A 21 3.44 5.08 -1.27
N VAL A 22 3.62 5.80 -0.17
CA VAL A 22 2.58 5.99 0.85
C VAL A 22 2.29 7.48 0.98
N VAL A 23 1.01 7.80 0.97
CA VAL A 23 0.50 9.17 1.02
C VAL A 23 -0.41 9.36 2.21
N ARG A 24 -0.42 10.58 2.75
CA ARG A 24 -1.37 11.00 3.78
C ARG A 24 -2.36 11.99 3.18
N ASP A 25 -3.66 11.72 3.35
CA ASP A 25 -4.72 12.59 2.87
C ASP A 25 -4.97 13.77 3.83
N SER A 26 -5.88 14.69 3.47
CA SER A 26 -6.20 15.84 4.31
C SER A 26 -6.91 15.49 5.62
N ALA A 27 -7.44 14.28 5.75
CA ALA A 27 -8.02 13.76 6.98
C ALA A 27 -7.00 13.03 7.87
N GLY A 28 -5.73 12.95 7.43
CA GLY A 28 -4.66 12.26 8.16
C GLY A 28 -4.61 10.76 7.93
N ARG A 29 -5.41 10.22 6.99
CA ARG A 29 -5.46 8.80 6.64
C ARG A 29 -4.33 8.43 5.71
N TYR A 30 -3.83 7.20 5.82
CA TYR A 30 -2.68 6.72 5.06
C TYR A 30 -3.11 5.76 3.96
N HIS A 31 -2.57 5.96 2.76
CA HIS A 31 -2.90 5.16 1.58
C HIS A 31 -1.64 4.66 0.90
N GLY A 32 -1.60 3.37 0.57
CA GLY A 32 -0.55 2.76 -0.21
C GLY A 32 -0.82 2.87 -1.72
N ILE A 33 0.21 3.15 -2.50
CA ILE A 33 0.14 3.18 -3.95
C ILE A 33 1.25 2.28 -4.50
N GLU A 34 0.85 1.32 -5.31
CA GLU A 34 1.75 0.54 -6.17
C GLU A 34 1.69 1.13 -7.58
N VAL A 35 2.84 1.25 -8.23
CA VAL A 35 2.95 1.65 -9.63
C VAL A 35 3.49 0.47 -10.43
N LYS A 36 2.79 0.10 -11.50
CA LYS A 36 3.23 -0.93 -12.44
C LYS A 36 3.34 -0.32 -13.83
N THR A 37 4.45 -0.59 -14.53
CA THR A 37 4.75 -0.05 -15.86
C THR A 37 4.80 -1.15 -16.91
N GLY A 38 4.48 -0.82 -18.16
CA GLY A 38 4.52 -1.74 -19.28
C GLY A 38 3.63 -2.98 -19.09
N GLY A 39 4.19 -4.17 -19.30
CA GLY A 39 3.47 -5.45 -19.18
C GLY A 39 3.32 -5.99 -17.75
N ALA A 40 3.70 -5.23 -16.73
CA ALA A 40 3.65 -5.70 -15.34
C ALA A 40 2.22 -5.84 -14.83
N SER A 41 1.90 -6.97 -14.22
CA SER A 41 0.59 -7.27 -13.65
C SER A 41 0.65 -7.53 -12.13
N LYS A 42 -0.50 -7.58 -11.47
CA LYS A 42 -0.59 -8.03 -10.08
C LYS A 42 -0.45 -9.54 -10.02
N THR A 43 0.29 -10.02 -9.03
CA THR A 43 0.19 -11.42 -8.63
C THR A 43 -1.11 -11.66 -7.84
N ALA A 44 -1.59 -12.90 -7.79
CA ALA A 44 -2.76 -13.24 -6.97
C ALA A 44 -2.58 -12.88 -5.48
N TYR A 45 -1.34 -13.00 -4.97
CA TYR A 45 -0.98 -12.56 -3.63
C TYR A 45 -1.15 -11.05 -3.44
N GLN A 46 -0.68 -10.25 -4.41
CA GLN A 46 -0.82 -8.79 -4.36
C GLN A 46 -2.30 -8.39 -4.41
N ASP A 47 -3.08 -9.02 -5.30
CA ASP A 47 -4.50 -8.73 -5.43
C ASP A 47 -5.29 -9.09 -4.15
N PHE A 48 -5.04 -10.26 -3.56
CA PHE A 48 -5.65 -10.66 -2.30
C PHE A 48 -5.26 -9.71 -1.15
N THR A 49 -3.97 -9.39 -1.01
CA THR A 49 -3.48 -8.53 0.06
C THR A 49 -4.07 -7.13 -0.06
N ASP A 50 -4.13 -6.57 -1.27
CA ASP A 50 -4.72 -5.25 -1.51
C ASP A 50 -6.22 -5.25 -1.14
N ARG A 51 -6.98 -6.29 -1.51
CA ARG A 51 -8.39 -6.42 -1.10
C ARG A 51 -8.53 -6.51 0.41
N PHE A 52 -7.69 -7.29 1.09
CA PHE A 52 -7.71 -7.40 2.53
C PHE A 52 -7.45 -6.05 3.20
N VAL A 53 -6.41 -5.32 2.78
CA VAL A 53 -6.06 -4.01 3.34
C VAL A 53 -7.19 -3.00 3.09
N ASN A 54 -7.81 -3.01 1.91
CA ASN A 54 -8.95 -2.15 1.62
C ASN A 54 -10.20 -2.45 2.47
N LEU A 55 -10.30 -3.64 3.06
CA LEU A 55 -11.41 -4.03 3.94
C LEU A 55 -11.09 -3.82 5.42
N PHE A 56 -9.84 -4.06 5.83
CA PHE A 56 -9.47 -4.19 7.24
C PHE A 56 -8.30 -3.29 7.67
N GLY A 57 -7.67 -2.60 6.73
CA GLY A 57 -6.40 -1.91 6.92
C GLY A 57 -5.19 -2.83 6.95
N GLY A 58 -4.00 -2.22 6.93
CA GLY A 58 -2.71 -2.90 7.00
C GLY A 58 -1.77 -2.21 7.97
N ALA A 59 -1.16 -2.96 8.88
CA ALA A 59 -0.27 -2.37 9.87
C ALA A 59 1.07 -1.94 9.24
N GLY A 60 1.43 -0.67 9.38
CA GLY A 60 2.71 -0.13 8.95
C GLY A 60 3.89 -0.72 9.71
N THR A 61 5.02 -0.86 9.02
CA THR A 61 6.29 -1.32 9.61
C THR A 61 7.39 -0.29 9.37
N GLY A 62 8.54 -0.44 10.06
CA GLY A 62 9.67 0.48 9.90
C GLY A 62 9.29 1.93 10.18
N GLY A 63 9.52 2.83 9.22
CA GLY A 63 9.18 4.25 9.31
C GLY A 63 7.69 4.56 9.43
N LEU A 64 6.81 3.57 9.21
CA LEU A 64 5.35 3.66 9.40
C LEU A 64 4.86 2.90 10.63
N LYS A 65 5.76 2.51 11.55
CA LYS A 65 5.37 1.77 12.75
C LYS A 65 4.34 2.57 13.56
N GLY A 66 3.24 1.93 13.91
CA GLY A 66 2.13 2.55 14.66
C GLY A 66 1.08 3.22 13.78
N VAL A 67 1.25 3.20 12.46
CA VAL A 67 0.27 3.70 11.49
C VAL A 67 -0.49 2.54 10.84
N THR A 68 -1.76 2.76 10.54
CA THR A 68 -2.57 1.86 9.71
C THR A 68 -2.69 2.44 8.31
N ILE A 69 -2.31 1.66 7.29
CA ILE A 69 -2.66 1.93 5.90
C ILE A 69 -4.12 1.52 5.69
N GLU A 70 -4.98 2.49 5.40
CA GLU A 70 -6.42 2.30 5.33
C GLU A 70 -6.90 1.86 3.95
N SER A 71 -6.16 2.22 2.91
CA SER A 71 -6.45 1.72 1.57
C SER A 71 -5.19 1.62 0.71
N THR A 72 -5.35 0.90 -0.39
CA THR A 72 -4.31 0.65 -1.38
C THR A 72 -4.92 0.79 -2.77
N SER A 73 -4.10 1.30 -3.69
CA SER A 73 -4.43 1.35 -5.10
C SER A 73 -3.21 0.93 -5.92
N THR A 74 -3.47 0.37 -7.11
CA THR A 74 -2.41 0.09 -8.08
C THR A 74 -2.69 0.89 -9.33
N VAL A 75 -1.72 1.71 -9.70
CA VAL A 75 -1.75 2.51 -10.92
C VAL A 75 -0.93 1.79 -11.97
N PHE A 76 -1.55 1.56 -13.13
CA PHE A 76 -0.87 1.02 -14.30
C PHE A 76 -0.50 2.17 -15.22
N LEU A 77 0.79 2.29 -15.53
CA LEU A 77 1.33 3.24 -16.48
C LEU A 77 1.74 2.49 -17.76
N PRO A 78 1.58 3.11 -18.94
CA PRO A 78 1.99 2.50 -20.20
C PRO A 78 3.49 2.17 -20.23
#